data_AF-A0A4R8I8J0-F1
#
_entry.id   AF-A0A4R8I8J0-F1
#
_cell.length_a   1.000
_cell.length_b   1.000
_cell.length_c   1.000
_cell.angle_alpha   90.00
_cell.angle_beta   90.00
_cell.angle_gamma   90.00
#
_symmetry.space_group_name_H-M   'P 1'
#
loop_
_entity.id
_entity.type
_entity.pdbx_description
1 polymer ?
#
loop_
_entity_poly.entity_id
_entity_poly.type
_entity_poly.pdbx_seq_one_letter_code
_entity_poly.pdbx_strand_id
1 'polypeptide(L)'
;MERRLIMREERVTINLLNWLESNGWKIICYDFPQSGTGVLLHPNSEENRTTRNKGGIIPDILATRNSVALFFENKDRFLLSDFEKLKEIKTLGNFSNSLNTILSDFNVTSIYYGIGIPAIEKHIKKSMENINGIDFLVSTIVNGEVQINFDENKVLP
;
A
#
# COMPACT_ATOMS: atom_id res chain seq x y z
N MET A 1 -0.20 -5.70 34.30
CA MET A 1 0.09 -4.71 33.24
C MET A 1 -0.03 -5.46 31.92
N GLU A 2 -1.18 -5.37 31.27
CA GLU A 2 -1.37 -5.97 29.95
C GLU A 2 -0.40 -5.32 28.98
N ARG A 3 0.57 -6.08 28.46
CA ARG A 3 1.32 -5.66 27.29
C ARG A 3 0.31 -5.56 26.16
N ARG A 4 -0.11 -4.35 25.82
CA ARG A 4 -0.90 -4.07 24.63
C ARG A 4 -0.11 -4.68 23.46
N LEU A 5 -0.58 -5.80 22.93
CA LEU A 5 0.03 -6.45 21.77
C LEU A 5 -0.14 -5.49 20.59
N ILE A 6 0.93 -4.77 20.27
CA ILE A 6 0.97 -3.90 19.09
C ILE A 6 1.02 -4.86 17.89
N MET A 7 0.00 -4.77 17.04
CA MET A 7 -0.03 -5.51 15.77
C MET A 7 1.09 -4.99 14.88
N ARG A 8 1.97 -5.89 14.43
CA ARG A 8 3.08 -5.56 13.52
C ARG A 8 2.60 -5.37 12.09
N GLU A 9 3.39 -4.67 11.30
CA GLU A 9 3.17 -4.45 9.86
C GLU A 9 2.90 -5.76 9.10
N GLU A 10 3.68 -6.82 9.36
CA GLU A 10 3.46 -8.17 8.83
C GLU A 10 2.02 -8.65 9.00
N ARG A 11 1.44 -8.49 10.21
CA ARG A 11 0.07 -8.95 10.47
C ARG A 11 -0.97 -8.10 9.76
N VAL A 12 -0.72 -6.79 9.61
CA VAL A 12 -1.55 -5.91 8.80
C VAL A 12 -1.55 -6.38 7.35
N THR A 13 -0.37 -6.57 6.76
CA THR A 13 -0.22 -7.03 5.37
C THR A 13 -0.91 -8.38 5.15
N ILE A 14 -0.70 -9.37 6.01
CA ILE A 14 -1.35 -10.69 5.90
C ILE A 14 -2.87 -10.58 5.94
N ASN A 15 -3.42 -9.79 6.85
CA ASN A 15 -4.87 -9.60 6.95
C ASN A 15 -5.44 -8.95 5.68
N LEU A 16 -4.74 -7.95 5.13
CA LEU A 16 -5.16 -7.26 3.91
C LEU A 16 -5.04 -8.14 2.68
N LEU A 17 -4.00 -8.97 2.56
CA LEU A 17 -3.88 -9.95 1.48
C LEU A 17 -5.09 -10.90 1.46
N ASN A 18 -5.41 -11.52 2.60
CA ASN A 18 -6.56 -12.42 2.72
C ASN A 18 -7.88 -11.71 2.37
N TRP A 19 -8.06 -10.48 2.85
CA TRP A 19 -9.26 -9.69 2.56
C TRP A 19 -9.38 -9.35 1.08
N LEU A 20 -8.29 -8.90 0.44
CA LEU A 20 -8.24 -8.58 -0.99
C LEU A 20 -8.57 -9.83 -1.83
N GLU A 21 -7.91 -10.95 -1.58
CA GLU A 21 -8.14 -12.20 -2.29
C GLU A 21 -9.58 -12.70 -2.14
N SER A 22 -10.13 -12.66 -0.92
CA SER A 22 -11.52 -13.05 -0.66
C SER A 22 -12.55 -12.18 -1.40
N ASN A 23 -12.14 -10.97 -1.80
CA ASN A 23 -12.95 -10.02 -2.56
C ASN A 23 -12.56 -9.94 -4.06
N GLY A 24 -11.88 -10.98 -4.57
CA GLY A 24 -11.61 -11.15 -5.99
C GLY A 24 -10.51 -10.24 -6.54
N TRP A 25 -9.67 -9.68 -5.68
CA TRP A 25 -8.44 -9.01 -6.11
C TRP A 25 -7.34 -10.05 -6.38
N LYS A 26 -6.63 -9.87 -7.49
CA LYS A 26 -5.43 -10.64 -7.80
C LYS A 26 -4.21 -9.92 -7.24
N ILE A 27 -3.45 -10.59 -6.38
CA ILE A 27 -2.19 -10.06 -5.85
C ILE A 27 -1.10 -10.19 -6.92
N ILE A 28 -0.42 -9.09 -7.21
CA ILE A 28 0.68 -9.02 -8.19
C ILE A 28 2.01 -9.17 -7.46
N CYS A 29 2.21 -8.40 -6.39
CA CYS A 29 3.34 -8.56 -5.48
C CYS A 29 2.96 -8.09 -4.08
N TYR A 30 3.75 -8.52 -3.09
CA TYR A 30 3.64 -8.06 -1.73
C TYR A 30 5.01 -8.13 -1.03
N ASP A 31 5.17 -7.28 -0.03
CA ASP A 31 6.33 -7.28 0.86
C ASP A 31 5.87 -6.96 2.28
N PHE A 32 6.59 -7.55 3.23
CA PHE A 32 6.58 -7.19 4.63
C PHE A 32 7.91 -7.65 5.23
N PRO A 33 8.31 -7.15 6.41
CA PRO A 33 9.59 -7.51 7.01
C PRO A 33 9.81 -9.02 7.04
N GLN A 34 10.95 -9.47 6.48
CA GLN A 34 11.39 -10.88 6.38
C GLN A 34 10.73 -11.74 5.30
N SER A 35 9.81 -11.21 4.49
CA SER A 35 9.18 -11.99 3.40
C SER A 35 10.12 -12.33 2.24
N GLY A 36 10.96 -11.38 1.82
CA GLY A 36 11.87 -11.54 0.68
C GLY A 36 11.17 -11.61 -0.68
N THR A 37 9.88 -11.24 -0.76
CA THR A 37 9.03 -11.35 -1.95
C THR A 37 8.78 -10.02 -2.66
N GLY A 38 9.25 -8.90 -2.09
CA GLY A 38 9.04 -7.57 -2.63
C GLY A 38 9.58 -7.38 -4.04
N VAL A 39 8.83 -6.62 -4.85
CA VAL A 39 9.26 -6.19 -6.18
C VAL A 39 9.73 -4.75 -6.09
N LEU A 40 11.02 -4.52 -6.40
CA LEU A 40 11.61 -3.19 -6.40
C LEU A 40 11.14 -2.38 -7.62
N LEU A 41 10.46 -1.26 -7.36
CA LEU A 41 10.15 -0.26 -8.36
C LEU A 41 11.33 0.69 -8.50
N HIS A 42 11.89 0.76 -9.70
CA HIS A 42 12.95 1.69 -10.02
C HIS A 42 12.37 3.05 -10.42
N PRO A 43 12.99 4.16 -9.98
CA PRO A 43 12.58 5.49 -10.42
C PRO A 43 12.83 5.67 -11.93
N ASN A 44 12.05 6.55 -12.56
CA ASN A 44 12.07 6.77 -14.01
C ASN A 44 13.38 7.41 -14.52
N SER A 45 14.13 8.12 -13.67
CA SER A 45 15.31 8.87 -14.11
C SER A 45 16.53 7.97 -14.36
N GLU A 46 17.20 8.20 -15.49
CA GLU A 46 18.39 7.44 -15.89
C GLU A 46 19.70 7.89 -15.20
N GLU A 47 19.69 9.04 -14.52
CA GLU A 47 20.89 9.69 -13.96
C GLU A 47 21.62 8.87 -12.88
N ASN A 48 21.02 7.78 -12.39
CA ASN A 48 21.61 6.90 -11.38
C ASN A 48 21.98 5.50 -11.92
N ARG A 49 22.15 5.31 -13.24
CA ARG A 49 22.57 4.01 -13.82
C ARG A 49 23.90 3.47 -13.28
N THR A 50 24.74 4.30 -12.67
CA THR A 50 25.99 3.86 -12.02
C THR A 50 25.78 3.31 -10.59
N THR A 51 24.62 3.51 -9.97
CA THR A 51 24.25 2.96 -8.66
C THR A 51 22.87 2.32 -8.73
N ARG A 52 22.81 1.05 -9.15
CA ARG A 52 21.60 0.26 -9.46
C ARG A 52 20.45 0.29 -8.43
N ASN A 53 20.66 0.77 -7.20
CA ASN A 53 19.70 0.67 -6.09
C ASN A 53 19.33 2.00 -5.39
N LYS A 54 19.84 3.16 -5.82
CA LYS A 54 19.49 4.42 -5.13
C LYS A 54 18.07 4.87 -5.49
N GLY A 55 17.20 4.92 -4.48
CA GLY A 55 15.86 5.53 -4.58
C GLY A 55 14.75 4.61 -5.07
N GLY A 56 14.97 3.30 -5.17
CA GLY A 56 13.89 2.36 -5.45
C GLY A 56 12.94 2.20 -4.26
N ILE A 57 11.68 1.86 -4.55
CA ILE A 57 10.65 1.62 -3.53
C ILE A 57 10.07 0.22 -3.71
N ILE A 58 9.61 -0.39 -2.62
CA ILE A 58 8.89 -1.67 -2.65
C ILE A 58 7.49 -1.39 -2.11
N PRO A 59 6.41 -1.67 -2.87
CA PRO A 59 5.06 -1.64 -2.33
C PRO A 59 4.84 -2.82 -1.38
N ASP A 60 4.10 -2.60 -0.30
CA ASP A 60 3.74 -3.69 0.62
C ASP A 60 2.71 -4.62 -0.01
N ILE A 61 1.78 -4.07 -0.81
CA ILE A 61 0.88 -4.85 -1.67
C ILE A 61 0.67 -4.09 -2.98
N LEU A 62 0.78 -4.79 -4.11
CA LEU A 62 0.20 -4.38 -5.38
C LEU A 62 -0.85 -5.41 -5.78
N ALA A 63 -2.09 -4.99 -5.94
CA ALA A 63 -3.20 -5.86 -6.31
C ALA A 63 -3.99 -5.28 -7.47
N THR A 64 -4.66 -6.12 -8.26
CA THR A 64 -5.47 -5.68 -9.39
C THR A 64 -6.81 -6.41 -9.47
N ARG A 65 -7.83 -5.70 -9.94
CA ARG A 65 -9.16 -6.22 -10.24
C ARG A 65 -9.73 -5.40 -11.38
N ASN A 66 -10.11 -6.06 -12.48
CA ASN A 66 -10.53 -5.41 -13.72
C ASN A 66 -9.46 -4.44 -14.25
N SER A 67 -9.82 -3.17 -14.50
CA SER A 67 -8.90 -2.13 -14.98
C SER A 67 -8.29 -1.28 -13.86
N VAL A 68 -8.38 -1.74 -12.61
CA VAL A 68 -7.91 -1.01 -11.44
C VAL A 68 -6.75 -1.76 -10.79
N ALA A 69 -5.74 -1.02 -10.35
CA ALA A 69 -4.72 -1.49 -9.41
C ALA A 69 -4.78 -0.72 -8.09
N LEU A 70 -4.47 -1.40 -7.00
CA LEU A 70 -4.28 -0.83 -5.67
C LEU A 70 -2.81 -0.97 -5.28
N PHE A 71 -2.24 0.14 -4.81
CA PHE A 71 -0.93 0.23 -4.23
C PHE A 71 -1.09 0.47 -2.72
N PHE A 72 -0.56 -0.42 -1.89
CA PHE A 72 -0.58 -0.29 -0.44
C PHE A 72 0.80 0.04 0.12
N GLU A 73 0.80 0.95 1.10
CA GLU A 73 1.81 1.05 2.13
C GLU A 73 1.15 0.72 3.48
N ASN A 74 1.55 -0.38 4.10
CA ASN A 74 1.04 -0.87 5.37
C ASN A 74 1.99 -0.48 6.50
N LYS A 75 1.43 -0.15 7.66
CA LYS A 75 2.21 0.23 8.86
C LYS A 75 1.57 -0.32 10.11
N ASP A 76 2.36 -0.46 11.17
CA ASP A 76 1.85 -0.80 12.51
C ASP A 76 1.18 0.39 13.23
N ARG A 77 1.26 1.60 12.65
CA ARG A 77 0.72 2.85 13.20
C ARG A 77 0.67 3.95 12.13
N PHE A 78 0.04 5.08 12.48
CA PHE A 78 0.15 6.31 11.70
C PHE A 78 1.59 6.85 11.69
N LEU A 79 2.11 7.12 10.48
CA LEU A 79 3.36 7.84 10.23
C LEU A 79 3.13 8.84 9.08
N LEU A 80 3.35 10.13 9.35
CA LEU A 80 3.10 11.19 8.37
C LEU A 80 3.94 11.03 7.09
N SER A 81 5.19 10.56 7.24
CA SER A 81 6.11 10.34 6.12
C SER A 81 5.57 9.39 5.06
N ASP A 82 4.73 8.41 5.44
CA ASP A 82 4.16 7.46 4.48
C ASP A 82 3.05 8.10 3.64
N PHE A 83 2.27 9.01 4.22
CA PHE A 83 1.28 9.80 3.48
C PHE A 83 1.96 10.76 2.49
N GLU A 84 3.03 11.42 2.92
CA GLU A 84 3.84 12.31 2.07
C GLU A 84 4.49 11.53 0.91
N LYS A 85 5.05 10.34 1.21
CA LYS A 85 5.62 9.43 0.20
C LYS A 85 4.59 9.02 -0.84
N LEU A 86 3.40 8.54 -0.43
CA LEU A 86 2.36 8.14 -1.37
C LEU A 86 1.85 9.32 -2.21
N LYS A 87 1.68 10.50 -1.59
CA LYS A 87 1.32 11.73 -2.30
C LYS A 87 2.36 12.08 -3.37
N GLU A 88 3.65 11.98 -3.04
CA GLU A 88 4.73 12.23 -3.98
C GLU A 88 4.69 11.23 -5.15
N ILE A 89 4.63 9.92 -4.87
CA ILE A 89 4.57 8.86 -5.89
C ILE A 89 3.40 9.10 -6.85
N LYS A 90 2.20 9.36 -6.28
CA LYS A 90 0.97 9.63 -7.02
C LYS A 90 1.08 10.88 -7.90
N THR A 91 1.67 11.96 -7.38
CA THR A 91 1.70 13.27 -8.06
C THR A 91 2.82 13.39 -9.08
N LEU A 92 4.02 12.89 -8.76
CA LEU A 92 5.18 13.01 -9.63
C LEU A 92 5.24 11.92 -10.69
N GLY A 93 4.57 10.78 -10.48
CA GLY A 93 4.61 9.65 -11.41
C GLY A 93 6.02 9.11 -11.62
N ASN A 94 6.92 9.31 -10.65
CA ASN A 94 8.35 9.02 -10.73
C ASN A 94 8.68 7.51 -10.80
N PHE A 95 7.70 6.63 -10.60
CA PHE A 95 7.84 5.17 -10.74
C PHE A 95 6.95 4.58 -11.85
N SER A 96 6.36 5.43 -12.70
CA SER A 96 5.38 5.00 -13.70
C SER A 96 5.93 3.97 -14.70
N ASN A 97 7.21 4.03 -15.08
CA ASN A 97 7.79 3.04 -16.00
C ASN A 97 7.83 1.65 -15.38
N SER A 98 8.26 1.55 -14.13
CA SER A 98 8.30 0.29 -13.39
C SER A 98 6.90 -0.27 -13.16
N LEU A 99 5.95 0.59 -12.75
CA LEU A 99 4.55 0.22 -12.57
C LEU A 99 3.92 -0.28 -13.88
N ASN A 100 4.10 0.45 -14.99
CA ASN A 100 3.58 0.05 -16.30
C ASN A 100 4.16 -1.29 -16.76
N THR A 101 5.44 -1.56 -16.46
CA THR A 101 6.08 -2.83 -16.81
C THR A 101 5.45 -3.99 -16.02
N ILE A 102 5.34 -3.85 -14.70
CA ILE A 102 4.76 -4.89 -13.83
C ILE A 102 3.27 -5.11 -14.11
N LEU A 103 2.56 -4.03 -14.49
CA LEU A 103 1.14 -4.06 -14.79
C LEU A 103 0.83 -4.34 -16.26
N SER A 104 1.83 -4.56 -17.11
CA SER A 104 1.65 -4.64 -18.58
C SER A 104 0.73 -5.78 -19.04
N ASP A 105 0.74 -6.90 -18.32
CA ASP A 105 -0.15 -8.05 -18.59
C ASP A 105 -1.59 -7.83 -18.10
N PHE A 106 -1.86 -6.67 -17.48
CA PHE A 106 -3.15 -6.33 -16.91
C PHE A 106 -3.68 -5.08 -17.62
N ASN A 107 -4.99 -5.06 -17.93
CA ASN A 107 -5.64 -3.91 -18.58
C ASN A 107 -5.86 -2.74 -17.60
N VAL A 108 -4.87 -2.41 -16.79
CA VAL A 108 -4.95 -1.38 -15.74
C VAL A 108 -4.93 0.00 -16.37
N THR A 109 -5.98 0.78 -16.11
CA THR A 109 -6.13 2.17 -16.54
C THR A 109 -5.94 3.16 -15.39
N SER A 110 -6.00 2.68 -14.14
CA SER A 110 -5.94 3.53 -12.96
C SER A 110 -5.29 2.81 -11.79
N ILE A 111 -4.44 3.52 -11.05
CA ILE A 111 -3.79 3.05 -9.83
C ILE A 111 -4.25 3.95 -8.69
N TYR A 112 -4.74 3.34 -7.61
CA TYR A 112 -5.13 4.04 -6.39
C TYR A 112 -4.17 3.67 -5.27
N TYR A 113 -3.79 4.65 -4.46
CA TYR A 113 -2.75 4.54 -3.44
C TYR A 113 -3.39 4.63 -2.07
N GLY A 114 -3.07 3.73 -1.16
CA GLY A 114 -3.63 3.81 0.17
C GLY A 114 -2.84 3.10 1.24
N ILE A 115 -3.35 3.23 2.46
CA ILE A 115 -2.64 2.82 3.66
C ILE A 115 -3.44 1.78 4.43
N GLY A 116 -2.72 0.75 4.89
CA GLY A 116 -3.20 -0.24 5.84
C GLY A 116 -2.63 -0.03 7.23
N ILE A 117 -3.48 0.02 8.26
CA ILE A 117 -3.04 0.14 9.66
C ILE A 117 -3.83 -0.78 10.60
N PRO A 118 -3.38 -1.00 11.85
CA PRO A 118 -4.22 -1.63 12.86
C PRO A 118 -5.43 -0.74 13.17
N ALA A 119 -6.56 -1.37 13.49
CA ALA A 119 -7.79 -0.67 13.91
C ALA A 119 -7.67 -0.13 15.34
N ILE A 120 -6.80 0.87 15.49
CA ILE A 120 -6.57 1.62 16.71
C ILE A 120 -7.04 3.04 16.46
N GLU A 121 -8.07 3.46 17.21
CA GLU A 121 -8.77 4.74 17.04
C GLU A 121 -7.81 5.95 16.91
N LYS A 122 -6.79 6.03 17.76
CA LYS A 122 -5.77 7.10 17.71
C LYS A 122 -5.04 7.16 16.37
N HIS A 123 -4.73 6.02 15.75
CA HIS A 123 -4.02 5.97 14.47
C HIS A 123 -4.96 6.27 13.30
N ILE A 124 -6.21 5.76 13.35
CA ILE A 124 -7.24 6.08 12.37
C ILE A 124 -7.50 7.60 12.36
N LYS A 125 -7.75 8.21 13.54
CA LYS A 125 -8.01 9.65 13.65
C LYS A 125 -6.90 10.50 13.03
N LYS A 126 -5.63 10.21 13.37
CA LYS A 126 -4.49 10.93 12.80
C LYS A 126 -4.34 10.73 11.29
N SER A 127 -4.67 9.54 10.80
CA SER A 127 -4.68 9.24 9.37
C SER A 127 -5.74 10.06 8.65
N MET A 128 -6.94 10.16 9.22
CA MET A 128 -8.03 10.99 8.68
C MET A 128 -7.69 12.49 8.67
N GLU A 129 -6.95 12.98 9.67
CA GLU A 129 -6.45 14.37 9.70
C GLU A 129 -5.45 14.66 8.57
N ASN A 130 -4.83 13.63 7.98
CA ASN A 130 -3.81 13.74 6.92
C ASN A 130 -4.22 13.01 5.64
N ILE A 131 -5.51 12.78 5.42
CA ILE A 131 -6.02 11.96 4.31
C ILE A 131 -5.66 12.51 2.93
N ASN A 132 -5.35 13.81 2.86
CA ASN A 132 -4.91 14.52 1.66
C ASN A 132 -3.58 13.97 1.14
N GLY A 133 -3.63 13.01 0.21
CA GLY A 133 -2.44 12.38 -0.37
C GLY A 133 -2.62 10.91 -0.71
N ILE A 134 -3.68 10.29 -0.20
CA ILE A 134 -4.05 8.90 -0.48
C ILE A 134 -5.48 8.83 -1.03
N ASP A 135 -5.81 7.73 -1.70
CA ASP A 135 -7.12 7.44 -2.26
C ASP A 135 -8.00 6.61 -1.32
N PHE A 136 -7.40 5.84 -0.41
CA PHE A 136 -8.13 5.01 0.56
C PHE A 136 -7.33 4.72 1.84
N LEU A 137 -8.04 4.49 2.94
CA LEU A 137 -7.50 4.07 4.24
C LEU A 137 -8.28 2.87 4.75
N VAL A 138 -7.58 1.76 5.02
CA VAL A 138 -8.17 0.58 5.63
C VAL A 138 -7.51 0.29 6.97
N SER A 139 -8.28 -0.33 7.88
CA SER A 139 -7.78 -0.77 9.16
C SER A 139 -8.15 -2.22 9.42
N THR A 140 -7.38 -2.92 10.25
CA THR A 140 -7.65 -4.34 10.56
C THR A 140 -7.43 -4.68 12.03
N ILE A 141 -8.19 -5.66 12.52
CA ILE A 141 -8.04 -6.23 13.88
C ILE A 141 -7.41 -7.63 13.84
N VAL A 142 -7.08 -8.16 15.02
CA VAL A 142 -6.28 -9.39 15.16
C VAL A 142 -6.92 -10.60 14.47
N ASN A 143 -8.25 -10.68 14.40
CA ASN A 143 -8.98 -11.78 13.76
C ASN A 143 -8.98 -11.73 12.22
N GLY A 144 -8.43 -10.67 11.60
CA GLY A 144 -8.39 -10.52 10.14
C GLY A 144 -9.51 -9.66 9.55
N GLU A 145 -10.48 -9.22 10.35
CA GLU A 145 -11.52 -8.32 9.88
C GLU A 145 -10.91 -6.98 9.43
N VAL A 146 -11.38 -6.47 8.29
CA VAL A 146 -10.91 -5.23 7.67
C VAL A 146 -12.06 -4.23 7.62
N GLN A 147 -11.78 -3.00 8.04
CA GLN A 147 -12.68 -1.87 7.98
C GLN A 147 -12.16 -0.84 6.98
N ILE A 148 -13.01 -0.41 6.07
CA ILE A 148 -12.76 0.74 5.19
C ILE A 148 -13.08 2.01 5.99
N ASN A 149 -12.06 2.84 6.23
CA ASN A 149 -12.21 4.11 6.97
C ASN A 149 -12.35 5.30 6.01
N PHE A 150 -11.77 5.17 4.81
CA PHE A 150 -11.85 6.14 3.73
C PHE A 150 -11.67 5.43 2.39
N ASP A 151 -12.46 5.82 1.40
CA ASP A 151 -12.30 5.42 0.00
C ASP A 151 -12.90 6.52 -0.88
N GLU A 152 -12.04 7.36 -1.45
CA GLU A 152 -12.43 8.50 -2.27
C GLU A 152 -13.15 8.06 -3.55
N ASN A 153 -12.73 6.93 -4.12
CA ASN A 153 -13.12 6.50 -5.45
C ASN A 153 -14.10 5.30 -5.44
N LYS A 154 -14.43 4.78 -4.26
CA LYS A 154 -15.31 3.61 -4.06
C LYS A 154 -14.83 2.39 -4.85
N VAL A 155 -13.51 2.16 -4.80
CA VAL A 155 -12.84 1.07 -5.54
C VAL A 155 -12.71 -0.19 -4.70
N LEU A 156 -12.70 -0.05 -3.38
CA LEU A 156 -12.65 -1.15 -2.44
C LEU A 156 -13.99 -1.92 -2.43
N PRO A 157 -14.00 -3.18 -1.95
CA PRO A 157 -15.21 -4.02 -1.89
C PRO A 157 -16.37 -3.42 -1.09
#